data_AF-A0A3R7XIC2-F1
#
_entry.id   AF-A0A3R7XIC2-F1
#
_cell.length_a   1.000
_cell.length_b   1.000
_cell.length_c   1.000
_cell.angle_alpha   90.00
_cell.angle_beta   90.00
_cell.angle_gamma   90.00
#
_symmetry.space_group_name_H-M   'P 1'
#
loop_
_entity.id
_entity.type
_entity.pdbx_description
1 polymer ?
#
loop_
_entity_poly.entity_id
_entity_poly.type
_entity_poly.pdbx_seq_one_letter_code
_entity_poly.pdbx_strand_id
1 'polypeptide(L)'
;TRVAMEVAPIRSENNMTALPSDDEFNELINSCVHCQLCENTCPTNLPISDAFRLAEEGDMSGLVDLHDPCVGCGKCETVCPKDIPILNTIEKSSQQAIREEKGKIRVGRGQISDPEIREEGVNLVLGTTPGIVAMVGCSNYAEGTQDIYKIADEMLQRNYIVVVSGCAAMDLGMYKNKDGETLYEKYPGKFTKGNLLNVGSCVSNSHIASTAIKVAAIFAQRKISGNYEEVADYIMNRIGATGLAWGAYSQKASAIASGCNRLGIPVIVGPHGSKYRRALIGRPYAEDKWNVYDARNGDVIPIASVPEFLLTTAGTVEEVMPMIAKNCIRPSDNNMGRMIKLTHYIELSKKYLGVLPEDWHNFVRSEQDLPLAKRDELLNILEKEHGWEIDWDKKKIISGPSMKFDVSVQPTNLERLCKGQEV
;
A
#
# COMPACT_ATOMS: atom_id res chain seq x y z
N THR A 1 8.22 -20.11 30.40
CA THR A 1 7.21 -19.78 31.44
C THR A 1 7.78 -19.83 32.84
N ARG A 2 8.50 -20.89 33.27
CA ARG A 2 9.11 -20.97 34.63
C ARG A 2 9.98 -19.75 34.99
N VAL A 3 10.97 -19.40 34.18
CA VAL A 3 11.84 -18.23 34.42
C VAL A 3 11.03 -16.94 34.55
N ALA A 4 10.01 -16.73 33.70
CA ALA A 4 9.17 -15.54 33.78
C ALA A 4 8.38 -15.46 35.11
N MET A 5 7.89 -16.61 35.61
CA MET A 5 7.20 -16.69 36.90
C MET A 5 8.14 -16.46 38.08
N GLU A 6 9.39 -16.91 37.99
CA GLU A 6 10.40 -16.74 39.05
C GLU A 6 10.97 -15.32 39.08
N VAL A 7 11.18 -14.68 37.92
CA VAL A 7 11.79 -13.34 37.83
C VAL A 7 10.80 -12.22 38.14
N ALA A 8 9.51 -12.40 37.86
CA ALA A 8 8.48 -11.39 38.13
C ALA A 8 8.46 -10.89 39.60
N PRO A 9 8.38 -11.75 40.63
CA PRO A 9 8.42 -11.30 42.02
C PRO A 9 9.77 -10.64 42.37
N ILE A 10 10.90 -11.18 41.89
CA ILE A 10 12.24 -10.61 42.13
C ILE A 10 12.34 -9.16 41.63
N ARG A 11 11.78 -8.85 40.46
CA ARG A 11 11.76 -7.47 39.93
C ARG A 11 10.93 -6.54 40.81
N SER A 12 9.81 -7.05 41.34
CA SER A 12 8.93 -6.29 42.23
C SER A 12 9.58 -6.07 43.61
N GLU A 13 10.21 -7.09 44.18
CA GLU A 13 10.91 -7.02 45.47
C GLU A 13 12.09 -6.04 45.43
N ASN A 14 12.77 -5.94 44.29
CA ASN A 14 13.86 -4.99 44.08
C ASN A 14 13.39 -3.56 43.76
N ASN A 15 12.08 -3.27 43.79
CA ASN A 15 11.50 -1.94 43.54
C ASN A 15 12.05 -1.26 42.27
N MET A 16 12.22 -2.01 41.18
CA MET A 16 12.78 -1.48 39.93
C MET A 16 11.84 -0.45 39.31
N THR A 17 12.30 0.80 39.18
CA THR A 17 11.62 1.86 38.41
C THR A 17 12.15 1.87 36.98
N ALA A 18 11.24 1.75 36.00
CA ALA A 18 11.62 1.68 34.59
C ALA A 18 11.77 3.06 33.92
N LEU A 19 11.01 4.04 34.41
CA LEU A 19 10.96 5.41 33.89
C LEU A 19 11.31 6.39 35.02
N PRO A 20 11.80 7.60 34.70
CA PRO A 20 12.11 8.60 35.70
C PRO A 20 10.88 8.95 36.57
N SER A 21 11.15 9.30 37.83
CA SER A 21 10.18 9.97 38.69
C SER A 21 9.77 11.33 38.10
N ASP A 22 8.72 11.94 38.62
CA ASP A 22 8.25 13.24 38.10
C ASP A 22 9.27 14.36 38.33
N ASP A 23 9.99 14.31 39.46
CA ASP A 23 11.07 15.25 39.78
C ASP A 23 12.26 15.06 38.82
N GLU A 24 12.75 13.83 38.67
CA GLU A 24 13.83 13.51 37.71
C GLU A 24 13.44 13.87 36.27
N PHE A 25 12.19 13.62 35.88
CA PHE A 25 11.69 13.96 34.56
C PHE A 25 11.75 15.48 34.30
N ASN A 26 11.32 16.29 35.27
CA ASN A 26 11.41 17.74 35.17
C ASN A 26 12.86 18.23 35.14
N GLU A 27 13.75 17.64 35.94
CA GLU A 27 15.19 17.96 35.89
C GLU A 27 15.79 17.63 34.51
N LEU A 28 15.46 16.48 33.94
CA LEU A 28 15.92 16.05 32.62
C LEU A 28 15.46 17.00 31.52
N ILE A 29 14.18 17.41 31.52
CA ILE A 29 13.63 18.38 30.56
C ILE A 29 14.43 19.69 30.64
N ASN A 30 14.54 20.27 31.83
CA ASN A 30 15.22 21.55 32.05
C ASN A 30 16.75 21.50 31.84
N SER A 31 17.32 20.30 31.73
CA SER A 31 18.75 20.13 31.44
C SER A 31 19.08 20.24 29.95
N CYS A 32 18.06 20.23 29.08
CA CYS A 32 18.24 20.34 27.64
C CYS A 32 18.94 21.65 27.26
N VAL A 33 19.81 21.59 26.25
CA VAL A 33 20.54 22.76 25.74
C VAL A 33 20.16 23.12 24.30
N HIS A 34 19.08 22.52 23.79
CA HIS A 34 18.54 22.72 22.44
C HIS A 34 19.59 22.70 21.32
N CYS A 35 20.60 21.82 21.43
CA CYS A 35 21.69 21.72 20.46
C CYS A 35 21.32 20.97 19.16
N GLN A 36 20.12 20.36 19.11
CA GLN A 36 19.57 19.62 17.97
C GLN A 36 20.41 18.42 17.47
N LEU A 37 21.45 17.99 18.20
CA LEU A 37 22.22 16.80 17.85
C LEU A 37 21.33 15.54 17.78
N CYS A 38 20.36 15.44 18.68
CA CYS A 38 19.37 14.36 18.71
C CYS A 38 18.50 14.30 17.45
N GLU A 39 18.07 15.45 16.92
CA GLU A 39 17.26 15.56 15.70
C GLU A 39 18.08 15.18 14.47
N ASN A 40 19.29 15.74 14.36
CA ASN A 40 20.20 15.48 13.24
C ASN A 40 20.59 13.99 13.12
N THR A 41 20.67 13.26 14.23
CA THR A 41 20.92 11.81 14.20
C THR A 41 19.65 10.96 14.10
N CYS A 42 18.47 11.55 14.28
CA CYS A 42 17.21 10.83 14.30
C CYS A 42 16.90 10.27 12.89
N PRO A 43 16.64 8.96 12.74
CA PRO A 43 16.39 8.37 11.43
C PRO A 43 15.12 8.89 10.74
N THR A 44 14.17 9.41 11.54
CA THR A 44 12.89 9.99 11.11
C THR A 44 12.87 11.52 11.21
N ASN A 45 13.98 12.15 11.63
CA ASN A 45 14.10 13.61 11.77
C ASN A 45 13.02 14.23 12.69
N LEU A 46 12.76 13.59 13.83
CA LEU A 46 11.79 14.08 14.82
C LEU A 46 12.20 15.44 15.42
N PRO A 47 11.25 16.37 15.66
CA PRO A 47 11.51 17.68 16.27
C PRO A 47 11.65 17.59 17.81
N ILE A 48 12.67 16.84 18.27
CA ILE A 48 12.91 16.56 19.70
C ILE A 48 13.19 17.84 20.49
N SER A 49 14.02 18.74 19.97
CA SER A 49 14.40 19.98 20.64
C SER A 49 13.21 20.91 20.83
N ASP A 50 12.29 20.95 19.87
CA ASP A 50 11.07 21.74 19.94
C ASP A 50 10.09 21.16 20.96
N ALA A 51 9.95 19.83 21.00
CA ALA A 51 9.14 19.15 22.01
C ALA A 51 9.67 19.39 23.44
N PHE A 52 10.99 19.38 23.64
CA PHE A 52 11.59 19.71 24.94
C PHE A 52 11.35 21.17 25.36
N ARG A 53 11.43 22.11 24.41
CA ARG A 53 11.15 23.53 24.67
C ARG A 53 9.70 23.76 25.12
N LEU A 54 8.74 23.10 24.49
CA LEU A 54 7.34 23.14 24.96
C LEU A 54 7.20 22.52 26.35
N ALA A 55 7.90 21.41 26.61
CA ALA A 55 7.86 20.73 27.90
C ALA A 55 8.44 21.59 29.05
N GLU A 56 9.48 22.40 28.80
CA GLU A 56 10.02 23.37 29.76
C GLU A 56 9.00 24.44 30.15
N GLU A 57 8.10 24.80 29.23
CA GLU A 57 6.99 25.73 29.46
C GLU A 57 5.76 25.04 30.11
N GLY A 58 5.85 23.74 30.39
CA GLY A 58 4.81 22.92 31.01
C GLY A 58 3.86 22.23 30.01
N ASP A 59 4.11 22.35 28.70
CA ASP A 59 3.31 21.70 27.65
C ASP A 59 3.97 20.41 27.15
N MET A 60 3.43 19.27 27.57
CA MET A 60 3.94 17.95 27.20
C MET A 60 3.42 17.45 25.85
N SER A 61 2.52 18.19 25.18
CA SER A 61 1.88 17.75 23.93
C SER A 61 2.92 17.38 22.86
N GLY A 62 3.95 18.22 22.70
CA GLY A 62 5.05 17.95 21.78
C GLY A 62 5.74 16.62 22.04
N LEU A 63 6.04 16.27 23.29
CA LEU A 63 6.67 14.98 23.62
C LEU A 63 5.73 13.80 23.41
N VAL A 64 4.43 13.98 23.68
CA VAL A 64 3.41 12.94 23.42
C VAL A 64 3.28 12.67 21.92
N ASP A 65 3.27 13.71 21.09
CA ASP A 65 3.16 13.59 19.64
C ASP A 65 4.37 12.89 19.00
N LEU A 66 5.54 12.91 19.66
CA LEU A 66 6.71 12.17 19.20
C LEU A 66 6.61 10.65 19.38
N HIS A 67 5.70 10.16 20.23
CA HIS A 67 5.65 8.74 20.60
C HIS A 67 5.37 7.80 19.42
N ASP A 68 4.27 8.04 18.68
CA ASP A 68 3.89 7.19 17.54
C ASP A 68 4.90 7.19 16.37
N PRO A 69 5.50 8.33 15.96
CA PRO A 69 6.54 8.33 14.92
C PRO A 69 7.94 7.93 15.43
N CYS A 70 8.16 7.81 16.74
CA CYS A 70 9.42 7.33 17.31
C CYS A 70 9.55 5.81 17.16
N VAL A 71 10.60 5.37 16.45
CA VAL A 71 10.91 3.94 16.27
C VAL A 71 11.71 3.32 17.44
N GLY A 72 11.87 4.03 18.56
CA GLY A 72 12.51 3.52 19.77
C GLY A 72 13.98 3.10 19.62
N CYS A 73 14.74 3.75 18.73
CA CYS A 73 16.07 3.26 18.36
C CYS A 73 17.23 3.66 19.29
N GLY A 74 17.01 4.61 20.22
CA GLY A 74 18.02 5.10 21.17
C GLY A 74 19.18 5.91 20.58
N LYS A 75 19.23 6.15 19.25
CA LYS A 75 20.33 6.89 18.62
C LYS A 75 20.50 8.32 19.16
N CYS A 76 19.39 9.00 19.42
CA CYS A 76 19.37 10.35 19.97
C CYS A 76 20.07 10.44 21.34
N GLU A 77 19.96 9.40 22.16
CA GLU A 77 20.56 9.35 23.50
C GLU A 77 22.10 9.28 23.41
N THR A 78 22.63 8.55 22.42
CA THR A 78 24.08 8.36 22.24
C THR A 78 24.85 9.63 21.88
N VAL A 79 24.15 10.69 21.44
CA VAL A 79 24.75 11.96 21.01
C VAL A 79 24.39 13.12 21.93
N CYS A 80 23.57 12.90 22.96
CA CYS A 80 23.12 13.96 23.84
C CYS A 80 24.27 14.36 24.80
N PRO A 81 24.78 15.60 24.76
CA PRO A 81 25.89 16.03 25.62
C PRO A 81 25.51 16.18 27.09
N LYS A 82 24.23 15.98 27.41
CA LYS A 82 23.65 16.03 28.75
C LYS A 82 23.21 14.66 29.25
N ASP A 83 23.49 13.60 28.48
CA ASP A 83 23.12 12.23 28.79
C ASP A 83 21.62 12.04 29.11
N ILE A 84 20.76 12.86 28.47
CA ILE A 84 19.31 12.78 28.64
C ILE A 84 18.82 11.45 28.00
N PRO A 85 18.09 10.60 28.74
CA PRO A 85 17.46 9.41 28.20
C PRO A 85 16.19 9.81 27.44
N ILE A 86 16.38 10.38 26.24
CA ILE A 86 15.34 10.98 25.40
C ILE A 86 14.18 10.01 25.14
N LEU A 87 14.45 8.71 24.94
CA LEU A 87 13.39 7.73 24.76
C LEU A 87 12.55 7.60 26.02
N ASN A 88 13.18 7.47 27.19
CA ASN A 88 12.45 7.39 28.46
C ASN A 88 11.65 8.67 28.74
N THR A 89 12.12 9.85 28.32
CA THR A 89 11.35 11.09 28.47
C THR A 89 10.09 11.08 27.61
N ILE A 90 10.18 10.61 26.35
CA ILE A 90 9.02 10.45 25.46
C ILE A 90 8.04 9.42 26.06
N GLU A 91 8.54 8.27 26.52
CA GLU A 91 7.68 7.23 27.09
C GLU A 91 7.05 7.66 28.43
N LYS A 92 7.75 8.49 29.21
CA LYS A 92 7.24 9.07 30.47
C LYS A 92 6.09 10.05 30.21
N SER A 93 6.20 10.93 29.21
CA SER A 93 5.11 11.83 28.83
C SER A 93 3.92 11.07 28.23
N SER A 94 4.18 9.95 27.54
CA SER A 94 3.17 9.22 26.77
C SER A 94 2.47 8.09 27.53
N GLN A 95 2.63 8.02 28.86
CA GLN A 95 2.04 6.95 29.69
C GLN A 95 0.51 6.82 29.53
N GLN A 96 -0.20 7.92 29.28
CA GLN A 96 -1.64 7.84 28.99
C GLN A 96 -1.89 7.17 27.64
N ALA A 97 -1.24 7.66 26.57
CA ALA A 97 -1.37 7.08 25.23
C ALA A 97 -1.06 5.57 25.25
N ILE A 98 0.07 5.18 25.86
CA ILE A 98 0.50 3.78 26.00
C ILE A 98 -0.54 2.91 26.72
N ARG A 99 -1.25 3.44 27.74
CA ARG A 99 -2.34 2.70 28.43
C ARG A 99 -3.55 2.48 27.54
N GLU A 100 -3.75 3.35 26.55
CA GLU A 100 -4.86 3.35 25.60
C GLU A 100 -4.55 2.54 24.32
N GLU A 101 -3.27 2.21 24.08
CA GLU A 101 -2.78 1.32 23.00
C GLU A 101 -3.27 -0.13 23.15
N LYS A 102 -4.58 -0.32 22.98
CA LYS A 102 -5.28 -1.60 23.12
C LYS A 102 -6.03 -1.90 21.85
N GLY A 103 -5.41 -2.72 21.03
CA GLY A 103 -5.92 -3.18 19.76
C GLY A 103 -6.50 -4.60 19.77
N LYS A 104 -7.14 -4.96 18.66
CA LYS A 104 -7.52 -6.34 18.32
C LYS A 104 -6.99 -6.65 16.93
N ILE A 105 -6.26 -7.75 16.83
CA ILE A 105 -5.76 -8.29 15.58
C ILE A 105 -6.45 -9.63 15.31
N ARG A 106 -6.96 -9.82 14.08
CA ARG A 106 -7.42 -11.14 13.64
C ARG A 106 -6.23 -12.06 13.46
N VAL A 107 -6.26 -13.26 14.03
CA VAL A 107 -5.17 -14.25 13.89
C VAL A 107 -4.83 -14.52 12.42
N GLY A 108 -3.54 -14.76 12.16
CA GLY A 108 -3.07 -15.16 10.84
C GLY A 108 -3.76 -16.42 10.34
N ARG A 109 -4.60 -16.29 9.31
CA ARG A 109 -5.45 -17.39 8.81
C ARG A 109 -4.77 -18.30 7.78
N GLY A 110 -3.58 -17.94 7.30
CA GLY A 110 -2.86 -18.70 6.29
C GLY A 110 -3.36 -18.44 4.86
N GLN A 111 -3.52 -19.52 4.09
CA GLN A 111 -3.81 -19.47 2.66
C GLN A 111 -5.22 -18.99 2.33
N ILE A 112 -5.35 -18.37 1.16
CA ILE A 112 -6.64 -18.13 0.51
C ILE A 112 -7.08 -19.45 -0.13
N SER A 113 -8.29 -19.90 0.19
CA SER A 113 -8.80 -21.21 -0.22
C SER A 113 -9.22 -21.23 -1.70
N ASP A 114 -9.24 -22.41 -2.33
CA ASP A 114 -9.71 -22.54 -3.72
C ASP A 114 -11.15 -22.05 -3.94
N PRO A 115 -12.12 -22.30 -3.02
CA PRO A 115 -13.46 -21.72 -3.14
C PRO A 115 -13.44 -20.19 -3.22
N GLU A 116 -12.64 -19.52 -2.37
CA GLU A 116 -12.50 -18.06 -2.41
C GLU A 116 -11.88 -17.57 -3.73
N ILE A 117 -10.90 -18.31 -4.29
CA ILE A 117 -10.33 -18.00 -5.60
C ILE A 117 -11.37 -18.15 -6.72
N ARG A 118 -12.23 -19.18 -6.67
CA ARG A 118 -13.29 -19.37 -7.67
C ARG A 118 -14.34 -18.26 -7.59
N GLU A 119 -14.63 -17.77 -6.40
CA GLU A 119 -15.59 -16.69 -6.16
C GLU A 119 -15.07 -15.34 -6.68
N GLU A 120 -13.81 -15.00 -6.43
CA GLU A 120 -13.25 -13.69 -6.79
C GLU A 120 -12.45 -13.64 -8.09
N GLY A 121 -11.99 -14.78 -8.60
CA GLY A 121 -11.07 -14.83 -9.74
C GLY A 121 -11.60 -14.11 -10.98
N VAL A 122 -12.88 -14.29 -11.29
CA VAL A 122 -13.54 -13.60 -12.41
C VAL A 122 -13.63 -12.09 -12.18
N ASN A 123 -13.97 -11.66 -10.96
CA ASN A 123 -14.14 -10.23 -10.65
C ASN A 123 -12.80 -9.50 -10.68
N LEU A 124 -11.73 -10.15 -10.21
CA LEU A 124 -10.37 -9.61 -10.26
C LEU A 124 -9.83 -9.48 -11.69
N VAL A 125 -10.10 -10.46 -12.55
CA VAL A 125 -9.64 -10.45 -13.95
C VAL A 125 -10.45 -9.47 -14.81
N LEU A 126 -11.76 -9.37 -14.59
CA LEU A 126 -12.59 -8.39 -15.28
C LEU A 126 -12.41 -6.98 -14.70
N GLY A 127 -11.89 -6.85 -13.49
CA GLY A 127 -11.64 -5.59 -12.79
C GLY A 127 -12.85 -5.04 -12.03
N THR A 128 -13.96 -5.78 -11.95
CA THR A 128 -15.17 -5.41 -11.18
C THR A 128 -14.96 -5.49 -9.68
N THR A 129 -14.01 -6.33 -9.23
CA THR A 129 -13.33 -6.12 -7.95
C THR A 129 -12.12 -5.22 -8.23
N PRO A 130 -12.02 -4.01 -7.62
CA PRO A 130 -11.01 -3.00 -7.98
C PRO A 130 -9.56 -3.49 -7.92
N GLY A 131 -9.25 -4.40 -7.00
CA GLY A 131 -7.96 -5.07 -6.93
C GLY A 131 -7.65 -5.62 -5.54
N ILE A 132 -6.51 -6.31 -5.46
CA ILE A 132 -5.92 -6.77 -4.21
C ILE A 132 -4.91 -5.72 -3.71
N VAL A 133 -5.08 -5.23 -2.49
CA VAL A 133 -4.11 -4.35 -1.83
C VAL A 133 -3.42 -5.14 -0.72
N ALA A 134 -2.16 -5.50 -0.94
CA ALA A 134 -1.37 -6.28 0.00
C ALA A 134 -0.53 -5.36 0.88
N MET A 135 -0.98 -5.09 2.11
CA MET A 135 -0.32 -4.19 3.06
C MET A 135 0.56 -5.00 4.02
N VAL A 136 1.86 -4.96 3.81
CA VAL A 136 2.83 -5.87 4.42
C VAL A 136 4.03 -5.08 4.96
N GLY A 137 4.98 -5.77 5.57
CA GLY A 137 6.30 -5.20 5.83
C GLY A 137 6.52 -4.79 7.27
N CYS A 138 7.46 -3.87 7.45
CA CYS A 138 8.02 -3.49 8.75
C CYS A 138 7.42 -2.16 9.24
N SER A 139 7.80 -1.72 10.43
CA SER A 139 7.26 -0.55 11.12
C SER A 139 8.17 0.69 11.10
N ASN A 140 9.00 0.86 10.07
CA ASN A 140 9.84 2.05 9.89
C ASN A 140 9.10 3.13 9.09
N TYR A 141 7.97 3.59 9.62
CA TYR A 141 7.12 4.62 8.99
C TYR A 141 7.72 6.02 9.20
N ALA A 142 7.40 6.96 8.31
CA ALA A 142 7.90 8.33 8.42
C ALA A 142 7.10 9.16 9.43
N GLU A 143 5.77 9.05 9.39
CA GLU A 143 4.81 9.88 10.14
C GLU A 143 3.97 9.07 11.14
N GLY A 144 4.55 7.98 11.68
CA GLY A 144 3.87 7.12 12.67
C GLY A 144 3.07 5.96 12.09
N THR A 145 2.46 5.19 12.97
CA THR A 145 1.87 3.88 12.62
C THR A 145 0.43 4.01 12.11
N GLN A 146 -0.23 5.16 12.34
CA GLN A 146 -1.62 5.38 11.95
C GLN A 146 -1.86 5.42 10.44
N ASP A 147 -0.83 5.72 9.66
CA ASP A 147 -0.90 5.77 8.20
C ASP A 147 -1.43 4.46 7.61
N ILE A 148 -0.98 3.31 8.14
CA ILE A 148 -1.40 2.00 7.65
C ILE A 148 -2.90 1.78 7.89
N TYR A 149 -3.44 2.31 8.99
CA TYR A 149 -4.87 2.26 9.28
C TYR A 149 -5.66 3.14 8.30
N LYS A 150 -5.23 4.40 8.10
CA LYS A 150 -5.88 5.36 7.20
C LYS A 150 -5.97 4.80 5.78
N ILE A 151 -4.87 4.25 5.28
CA ILE A 151 -4.80 3.63 3.94
C ILE A 151 -5.73 2.43 3.85
N ALA A 152 -5.72 1.54 4.84
CA ALA A 152 -6.55 0.34 4.81
C ALA A 152 -8.05 0.67 4.86
N ASP A 153 -8.47 1.59 5.74
CA ASP A 153 -9.89 1.97 5.86
C ASP A 153 -10.41 2.59 4.55
N GLU A 154 -9.64 3.46 3.89
CA GLU A 154 -10.04 4.03 2.59
C GLU A 154 -10.18 2.94 1.51
N MET A 155 -9.22 2.01 1.43
CA MET A 155 -9.28 0.92 0.44
C MET A 155 -10.44 -0.05 0.71
N LEU A 156 -10.72 -0.35 1.99
CA LEU A 156 -11.84 -1.20 2.39
C LEU A 156 -13.20 -0.56 2.08
N GLN A 157 -13.37 0.73 2.36
CA GLN A 157 -14.58 1.48 2.00
C GLN A 157 -14.83 1.51 0.49
N ARG A 158 -13.76 1.43 -0.31
CA ARG A 158 -13.81 1.37 -1.77
C ARG A 158 -13.91 -0.06 -2.32
N ASN A 159 -14.20 -1.04 -1.48
CA ASN A 159 -14.36 -2.44 -1.86
C ASN A 159 -13.11 -3.10 -2.47
N TYR A 160 -11.90 -2.62 -2.17
CA TYR A 160 -10.69 -3.39 -2.46
C TYR A 160 -10.62 -4.62 -1.53
N ILE A 161 -9.91 -5.66 -1.96
CA ILE A 161 -9.57 -6.78 -1.06
C ILE A 161 -8.27 -6.43 -0.37
N VAL A 162 -8.31 -6.18 0.94
CA VAL A 162 -7.10 -5.83 1.71
C VAL A 162 -6.54 -7.08 2.39
N VAL A 163 -5.28 -7.38 2.09
CA VAL A 163 -4.56 -8.52 2.67
C VAL A 163 -3.34 -8.02 3.43
N VAL A 164 -3.19 -8.44 4.68
CA VAL A 164 -2.15 -7.95 5.58
C VAL A 164 -1.28 -9.06 6.15
N SER A 165 -0.02 -8.73 6.45
CA SER A 165 0.91 -9.62 7.16
C SER A 165 1.93 -8.85 7.99
N GLY A 166 2.57 -9.53 8.94
CA GLY A 166 3.73 -8.97 9.68
C GLY A 166 3.37 -7.77 10.56
N CYS A 167 4.28 -6.79 10.64
CA CYS A 167 4.11 -5.61 11.50
C CYS A 167 2.91 -4.77 11.06
N ALA A 168 2.73 -4.57 9.75
CA ALA A 168 1.56 -3.86 9.21
C ALA A 168 0.22 -4.45 9.69
N ALA A 169 0.13 -5.78 9.84
CA ALA A 169 -1.07 -6.43 10.37
C ALA A 169 -1.30 -6.14 11.87
N MET A 170 -0.22 -5.94 12.64
CA MET A 170 -0.27 -5.58 14.06
C MET A 170 -0.70 -4.13 14.24
N ASP A 171 0.01 -3.20 13.59
CA ASP A 171 -0.20 -1.76 13.71
C ASP A 171 -1.62 -1.36 13.28
N LEU A 172 -2.15 -1.98 12.22
CA LEU A 172 -3.52 -1.79 11.77
C LEU A 172 -4.57 -2.17 12.83
N GLY A 173 -4.25 -3.13 13.68
CA GLY A 173 -5.12 -3.58 14.78
C GLY A 173 -5.09 -2.68 16.01
N MET A 174 -4.17 -1.70 16.08
CA MET A 174 -4.01 -0.81 17.24
C MET A 174 -5.00 0.35 17.25
N TYR A 175 -5.57 0.69 16.09
CA TYR A 175 -6.48 1.81 15.92
C TYR A 175 -7.95 1.37 15.84
N LYS A 176 -8.83 2.25 16.32
CA LYS A 176 -10.28 2.05 16.35
C LYS A 176 -10.99 3.15 15.59
N ASN A 177 -12.14 2.82 15.01
CA ASN A 177 -13.05 3.78 14.43
C ASN A 177 -13.80 4.57 15.54
N LYS A 178 -14.71 5.46 15.12
CA LYS A 178 -15.54 6.25 16.03
C LYS A 178 -16.45 5.42 16.94
N ASP A 179 -16.78 4.20 16.52
CA ASP A 179 -17.61 3.24 17.25
C ASP A 179 -16.78 2.37 18.23
N GLY A 180 -15.46 2.58 18.30
CA GLY A 180 -14.56 1.83 19.16
C GLY A 180 -14.13 0.47 18.60
N GLU A 181 -14.41 0.18 17.34
CA GLU A 181 -14.08 -1.07 16.65
C GLU A 181 -12.79 -0.95 15.84
N THR A 182 -11.97 -1.98 15.87
CA THR A 182 -10.84 -2.12 14.93
C THR A 182 -11.35 -2.44 13.52
N LEU A 183 -10.51 -2.23 12.48
CA LEU A 183 -10.88 -2.64 11.12
C LEU A 183 -11.12 -4.16 11.01
N TYR A 184 -10.47 -4.97 11.86
CA TYR A 184 -10.71 -6.41 11.89
C TYR A 184 -12.08 -6.79 12.44
N GLU A 185 -12.69 -5.96 13.28
CA GLU A 185 -14.05 -6.15 13.78
C GLU A 185 -15.07 -5.66 12.76
N LYS A 186 -14.85 -4.48 12.20
CA LYS A 186 -15.71 -3.85 11.20
C LYS A 186 -15.80 -4.66 9.90
N TYR A 187 -14.67 -5.19 9.42
CA TYR A 187 -14.60 -5.87 8.12
C TYR A 187 -14.40 -7.39 8.26
N PRO A 188 -15.17 -8.22 7.51
CA PRO A 188 -15.02 -9.66 7.51
C PRO A 188 -13.65 -10.13 7.00
N GLY A 189 -13.27 -11.36 7.39
CA GLY A 189 -11.95 -11.96 7.06
C GLY A 189 -11.90 -12.88 5.84
N LYS A 190 -12.96 -12.88 5.00
CA LYS A 190 -13.03 -13.71 3.77
C LYS A 190 -12.36 -12.98 2.62
N PHE A 191 -11.68 -13.68 1.71
CA PHE A 191 -11.10 -13.09 0.51
C PHE A 191 -12.22 -12.74 -0.50
N THR A 192 -12.81 -11.56 -0.34
CA THR A 192 -13.82 -10.95 -1.23
C THR A 192 -13.75 -9.43 -1.11
N LYS A 193 -14.36 -8.70 -2.05
CA LYS A 193 -14.31 -7.24 -2.12
C LYS A 193 -14.79 -6.59 -0.81
N GLY A 194 -14.07 -5.58 -0.33
CA GLY A 194 -14.40 -4.85 0.90
C GLY A 194 -14.04 -5.57 2.20
N ASN A 195 -13.24 -6.62 2.15
CA ASN A 195 -12.83 -7.38 3.32
C ASN A 195 -11.34 -7.24 3.65
N LEU A 196 -11.02 -7.52 4.92
CA LEU A 196 -9.70 -7.43 5.51
C LEU A 196 -9.26 -8.80 6.05
N LEU A 197 -8.18 -9.35 5.50
CA LEU A 197 -7.63 -10.63 5.96
C LEU A 197 -6.16 -10.56 6.36
N ASN A 198 -5.87 -11.03 7.58
CA ASN A 198 -4.50 -11.26 8.04
C ASN A 198 -4.03 -12.67 7.65
N VAL A 199 -3.06 -12.79 6.76
CA VAL A 199 -2.50 -14.09 6.34
C VAL A 199 -1.46 -14.64 7.32
N GLY A 200 -0.95 -13.81 8.24
CA GLY A 200 -0.03 -14.21 9.31
C GLY A 200 1.28 -13.43 9.33
N SER A 201 2.37 -14.12 9.63
CA SER A 201 3.69 -13.50 9.79
C SER A 201 4.33 -13.14 8.43
N CYS A 202 5.54 -12.57 8.44
CA CYS A 202 6.22 -12.18 7.20
C CYS A 202 6.42 -13.33 6.19
N VAL A 203 6.53 -14.59 6.63
CA VAL A 203 6.65 -15.74 5.72
C VAL A 203 5.32 -16.09 5.03
N SER A 204 4.19 -15.67 5.61
CA SER A 204 2.87 -15.80 5.01
C SER A 204 2.65 -14.89 3.80
N ASN A 205 3.58 -13.97 3.48
CA ASN A 205 3.56 -13.25 2.21
C ASN A 205 3.60 -14.19 1.00
N SER A 206 4.14 -15.41 1.17
CA SER A 206 4.02 -16.48 0.18
C SER A 206 2.56 -16.80 -0.19
N HIS A 207 1.62 -16.68 0.75
CA HIS A 207 0.19 -16.89 0.50
C HIS A 207 -0.42 -15.78 -0.36
N ILE A 208 0.02 -14.53 -0.18
CA ILE A 208 -0.39 -13.39 -1.01
C ILE A 208 0.08 -13.60 -2.45
N ALA A 209 1.37 -13.86 -2.65
CA ALA A 209 1.91 -14.16 -3.98
C ALA A 209 1.23 -15.39 -4.62
N SER A 210 1.01 -16.45 -3.83
CA SER A 210 0.32 -17.65 -4.31
C SER A 210 -1.14 -17.39 -4.69
N THR A 211 -1.79 -16.36 -4.14
CA THR A 211 -3.18 -16.01 -4.49
C THR A 211 -3.26 -15.58 -5.95
N ALA A 212 -2.36 -14.71 -6.40
CA ALA A 212 -2.29 -14.30 -7.81
C ALA A 212 -1.98 -15.49 -8.74
N ILE A 213 -1.06 -16.37 -8.33
CA ILE A 213 -0.74 -17.62 -9.04
C ILE A 213 -1.97 -18.54 -9.11
N LYS A 214 -2.73 -18.66 -8.02
CA LYS A 214 -3.94 -19.48 -7.96
C LYS A 214 -5.07 -18.90 -8.80
N VAL A 215 -5.20 -17.58 -8.93
CA VAL A 215 -6.16 -16.99 -9.90
C VAL A 215 -5.78 -17.42 -11.32
N ALA A 216 -4.50 -17.33 -11.71
CA ALA A 216 -4.06 -17.81 -13.02
C ALA A 216 -4.29 -19.33 -13.20
N ALA A 217 -4.03 -20.13 -12.17
CA ALA A 217 -4.13 -21.58 -12.24
C ALA A 217 -5.57 -22.11 -12.19
N ILE A 218 -6.42 -21.56 -11.32
CA ILE A 218 -7.77 -22.07 -11.05
C ILE A 218 -8.78 -21.43 -11.99
N PHE A 219 -8.75 -20.09 -12.11
CA PHE A 219 -9.72 -19.38 -12.94
C PHE A 219 -9.32 -19.45 -14.43
N ALA A 220 -8.05 -19.18 -14.74
CA ALA A 220 -7.57 -19.18 -16.12
C ALA A 220 -6.95 -20.50 -16.60
N GLN A 221 -6.97 -21.55 -15.75
CA GLN A 221 -6.50 -22.90 -16.06
C GLN A 221 -5.06 -22.96 -16.60
N ARG A 222 -4.19 -22.01 -16.20
CA ARG A 222 -2.79 -22.00 -16.62
C ARG A 222 -2.00 -23.08 -15.87
N LYS A 223 -1.10 -23.78 -16.59
CA LYS A 223 -0.18 -24.73 -15.97
C LYS A 223 0.86 -23.98 -15.15
N ILE A 224 1.13 -24.43 -13.93
CA ILE A 224 2.06 -23.75 -13.00
C ILE A 224 3.44 -24.42 -12.91
N SER A 225 3.53 -25.73 -13.17
CA SER A 225 4.80 -26.46 -13.07
C SER A 225 5.78 -26.01 -14.16
N GLY A 226 6.92 -25.45 -13.76
CA GLY A 226 7.97 -24.99 -14.68
C GLY A 226 7.57 -23.81 -15.57
N ASN A 227 6.47 -23.12 -15.28
CA ASN A 227 5.86 -22.15 -16.20
C ASN A 227 5.73 -20.74 -15.61
N TYR A 228 6.77 -20.33 -14.87
CA TYR A 228 6.73 -19.09 -14.09
C TYR A 228 6.47 -17.85 -14.95
N GLU A 229 7.08 -17.77 -16.13
CA GLU A 229 7.02 -16.62 -17.02
C GLU A 229 5.59 -16.35 -17.53
N GLU A 230 4.87 -17.39 -17.99
CA GLU A 230 3.48 -17.25 -18.43
C GLU A 230 2.56 -16.84 -17.28
N VAL A 231 2.79 -17.39 -16.08
CA VAL A 231 2.00 -17.04 -14.89
C VAL A 231 2.23 -15.57 -14.52
N ALA A 232 3.47 -15.10 -14.52
CA ALA A 232 3.81 -13.71 -14.26
C ALA A 232 3.22 -12.76 -15.30
N ASP A 233 3.32 -13.11 -16.59
CA ASP A 233 2.74 -12.35 -17.69
C ASP A 233 1.21 -12.25 -17.58
N TYR A 234 0.55 -13.37 -17.21
CA TYR A 234 -0.89 -13.38 -16.95
C TYR A 234 -1.26 -12.41 -15.81
N ILE A 235 -0.53 -12.46 -14.68
CA ILE A 235 -0.78 -11.58 -13.54
C ILE A 235 -0.59 -10.11 -13.94
N MET A 236 0.50 -9.79 -14.63
CA MET A 236 0.82 -8.43 -15.08
C MET A 236 -0.24 -7.85 -16.01
N ASN A 237 -0.80 -8.66 -16.92
CA ASN A 237 -1.76 -8.19 -17.92
C ASN A 237 -3.22 -8.21 -17.45
N ARG A 238 -3.56 -8.97 -16.41
CA ARG A 238 -4.97 -9.32 -16.08
C ARG A 238 -5.36 -9.18 -14.63
N ILE A 239 -4.46 -9.30 -13.67
CA ILE A 239 -4.83 -9.32 -12.24
C ILE A 239 -4.46 -7.99 -11.59
N GLY A 240 -5.48 -7.17 -11.30
CA GLY A 240 -5.33 -5.92 -10.57
C GLY A 240 -4.87 -6.17 -9.12
N ALA A 241 -3.62 -5.83 -8.83
CA ALA A 241 -3.04 -5.97 -7.50
C ALA A 241 -1.92 -4.94 -7.27
N THR A 242 -1.72 -4.57 -6.01
CA THR A 242 -0.61 -3.71 -5.56
C THR A 242 -0.17 -4.12 -4.16
N GLY A 243 1.14 -4.23 -3.96
CA GLY A 243 1.75 -4.33 -2.64
C GLY A 243 2.05 -2.96 -2.05
N LEU A 244 1.89 -2.82 -0.75
CA LEU A 244 2.31 -1.67 0.03
C LEU A 244 3.19 -2.16 1.19
N ALA A 245 4.43 -1.69 1.23
CA ALA A 245 5.31 -1.86 2.37
C ALA A 245 5.75 -0.49 2.91
N TRP A 246 4.79 0.19 3.56
CA TRP A 246 4.92 1.58 4.01
C TRP A 246 6.15 1.78 4.89
N GLY A 247 6.34 0.94 5.91
CA GLY A 247 7.47 1.04 6.83
C GLY A 247 8.66 0.13 6.47
N ALA A 248 8.91 -0.16 5.20
CA ALA A 248 9.95 -1.11 4.80
C ALA A 248 11.37 -0.68 5.27
N TYR A 249 12.04 -1.52 6.08
CA TYR A 249 13.45 -1.32 6.47
C TYR A 249 14.37 -2.53 6.21
N SER A 250 13.85 -3.75 6.32
CA SER A 250 14.68 -4.97 6.33
C SER A 250 15.02 -5.48 4.93
N GLN A 251 16.14 -6.21 4.80
CA GLN A 251 16.49 -6.90 3.56
C GLN A 251 15.40 -7.91 3.12
N LYS A 252 14.64 -8.46 4.07
CA LYS A 252 13.48 -9.32 3.80
C LYS A 252 12.40 -8.58 3.00
N ALA A 253 12.11 -7.32 3.35
CA ALA A 253 11.11 -6.53 2.64
C ALA A 253 11.52 -6.31 1.17
N SER A 254 12.80 -6.01 0.91
CA SER A 254 13.34 -5.91 -0.45
C SER A 254 13.22 -7.21 -1.24
N ALA A 255 13.51 -8.35 -0.60
CA ALA A 255 13.38 -9.67 -1.22
C ALA A 255 11.91 -10.03 -1.53
N ILE A 256 10.99 -9.75 -0.61
CA ILE A 256 9.55 -9.97 -0.79
C ILE A 256 9.03 -9.10 -1.95
N ALA A 257 9.36 -7.80 -1.96
CA ALA A 257 8.98 -6.89 -3.03
C ALA A 257 9.51 -7.37 -4.39
N SER A 258 10.78 -7.76 -4.46
CA SER A 258 11.40 -8.30 -5.68
C SER A 258 10.71 -9.58 -6.16
N GLY A 259 10.26 -10.45 -5.24
CA GLY A 259 9.46 -11.63 -5.57
C GLY A 259 8.09 -11.29 -6.18
N CYS A 260 7.41 -10.28 -5.63
CA CYS A 260 6.16 -9.76 -6.20
C CYS A 260 6.38 -9.13 -7.58
N ASN A 261 7.44 -8.34 -7.74
CA ASN A 261 7.78 -7.70 -9.01
C ASN A 261 8.03 -8.73 -10.11
N ARG A 262 8.71 -9.82 -9.78
CA ARG A 262 8.95 -10.92 -10.72
C ARG A 262 7.65 -11.62 -11.17
N LEU A 263 6.59 -11.55 -10.36
CA LEU A 263 5.23 -12.00 -10.72
C LEU A 263 4.40 -10.93 -11.44
N GLY A 264 4.97 -9.76 -11.81
CA GLY A 264 4.21 -8.67 -12.41
C GLY A 264 3.32 -7.91 -11.43
N ILE A 265 3.57 -8.02 -10.12
CA ILE A 265 2.83 -7.31 -9.08
C ILE A 265 3.62 -6.06 -8.68
N PRO A 266 3.05 -4.85 -8.87
CA PRO A 266 3.68 -3.61 -8.46
C PRO A 266 3.69 -3.46 -6.94
N VAL A 267 4.72 -2.81 -6.41
CA VAL A 267 4.92 -2.58 -4.98
C VAL A 267 5.29 -1.13 -4.74
N ILE A 268 4.60 -0.51 -3.78
CA ILE A 268 4.91 0.81 -3.26
C ILE A 268 5.57 0.63 -1.89
N VAL A 269 6.69 1.30 -1.67
CA VAL A 269 7.34 1.40 -0.35
C VAL A 269 7.18 2.83 0.18
N GLY A 270 7.19 3.03 1.50
CA GLY A 270 7.18 4.39 2.04
C GLY A 270 8.52 5.11 1.83
N PRO A 271 8.67 6.34 2.36
CA PRO A 271 9.76 7.24 2.00
C PRO A 271 11.15 6.67 2.28
N HIS A 272 11.30 5.97 3.41
CA HIS A 272 12.55 5.31 3.78
C HIS A 272 12.95 4.14 2.87
N GLY A 273 12.01 3.61 2.07
CA GLY A 273 12.28 2.60 1.06
C GLY A 273 13.22 3.07 -0.06
N SER A 274 13.36 4.38 -0.27
CA SER A 274 14.36 4.96 -1.18
C SER A 274 15.79 4.48 -0.87
N LYS A 275 16.07 4.15 0.40
CA LYS A 275 17.36 3.66 0.90
C LYS A 275 17.73 2.27 0.34
N TYR A 276 16.81 1.55 -0.32
CA TYR A 276 17.12 0.31 -1.05
C TYR A 276 17.87 0.52 -2.37
N ARG A 277 18.09 1.77 -2.80
CA ARG A 277 18.95 2.19 -3.93
C ARG A 277 18.43 1.90 -5.34
N ARG A 278 17.41 1.04 -5.50
CA ARG A 278 16.89 0.65 -6.81
C ARG A 278 15.37 0.66 -6.83
N ALA A 279 14.81 1.43 -7.75
CA ALA A 279 13.40 1.43 -8.13
C ALA A 279 13.22 0.78 -9.52
N LEU A 280 11.99 0.44 -9.89
CA LEU A 280 11.60 -0.10 -11.19
C LEU A 280 10.45 0.72 -11.73
N ILE A 281 10.77 1.78 -12.47
CA ILE A 281 9.78 2.75 -12.95
C ILE A 281 9.83 2.77 -14.48
N GLY A 282 8.67 2.59 -15.11
CA GLY A 282 8.50 2.73 -16.55
C GLY A 282 8.54 4.20 -16.97
N ARG A 283 8.57 4.45 -18.27
CA ARG A 283 8.55 5.81 -18.84
C ARG A 283 7.21 6.01 -19.55
N PRO A 284 6.17 6.57 -18.90
CA PRO A 284 4.84 6.69 -19.50
C PRO A 284 4.82 7.46 -20.82
N TYR A 285 5.73 8.42 -20.99
CA TYR A 285 5.91 9.24 -22.19
C TYR A 285 6.63 8.53 -23.36
N ALA A 286 7.14 7.33 -23.16
CA ALA A 286 7.82 6.55 -24.20
C ALA A 286 6.83 5.53 -24.80
N GLU A 287 5.96 5.97 -25.70
CA GLU A 287 4.87 5.16 -26.28
C GLU A 287 5.35 3.84 -26.90
N ASP A 288 6.57 3.80 -27.46
CA ASP A 288 7.18 2.60 -28.02
C ASP A 288 7.42 1.50 -26.97
N LYS A 289 7.51 1.86 -25.68
CA LYS A 289 7.69 0.92 -24.56
C LYS A 289 6.39 0.33 -24.04
N TRP A 290 5.24 0.80 -24.49
CA TRP A 290 3.94 0.38 -24.02
C TRP A 290 3.20 -0.41 -25.10
N ASN A 291 3.82 -1.50 -25.53
CA ASN A 291 3.26 -2.41 -26.51
C ASN A 291 3.41 -3.85 -26.02
N VAL A 292 2.43 -4.69 -26.34
CA VAL A 292 2.43 -6.13 -26.07
C VAL A 292 1.96 -6.88 -27.32
N TYR A 293 2.11 -8.19 -27.34
CA TYR A 293 1.54 -9.02 -28.40
C TYR A 293 0.10 -9.39 -28.09
N ASP A 294 -0.73 -9.53 -29.12
CA ASP A 294 -1.97 -10.28 -29.04
C ASP A 294 -1.70 -11.76 -29.36
N ALA A 295 -1.82 -12.62 -28.34
CA ALA A 295 -1.54 -14.05 -28.47
C ALA A 295 -2.42 -14.77 -29.52
N ARG A 296 -3.52 -14.15 -29.98
CA ARG A 296 -4.37 -14.71 -31.03
C ARG A 296 -3.70 -14.79 -32.40
N ASN A 297 -2.82 -13.83 -32.71
CA ASN A 297 -2.28 -13.64 -34.07
C ASN A 297 -0.83 -13.14 -34.10
N GLY A 298 -0.25 -12.73 -32.97
CA GLY A 298 1.11 -12.18 -32.89
C GLY A 298 1.22 -10.69 -33.20
N ASP A 299 0.10 -10.00 -33.42
CA ASP A 299 0.12 -8.56 -33.70
C ASP A 299 0.60 -7.78 -32.48
N VAL A 300 1.39 -6.73 -32.72
CA VAL A 300 1.80 -5.78 -31.70
C VAL A 300 0.66 -4.79 -31.46
N ILE A 301 0.19 -4.72 -30.22
CA ILE A 301 -0.90 -3.83 -29.78
C ILE A 301 -0.41 -2.86 -28.71
N PRO A 302 -0.84 -1.59 -28.75
CA PRO A 302 -0.50 -0.63 -27.71
C PRO A 302 -1.26 -0.95 -26.42
N ILE A 303 -0.59 -0.74 -25.29
CA ILE A 303 -1.19 -0.77 -23.95
C ILE A 303 -1.13 0.59 -23.26
N ALA A 304 -2.09 0.84 -22.37
CA ALA A 304 -1.95 1.96 -21.44
C ALA A 304 -0.78 1.69 -20.49
N SER A 305 -0.18 2.76 -19.95
CA SER A 305 1.02 2.72 -19.12
C SER A 305 0.78 2.16 -17.70
N VAL A 306 0.30 0.91 -17.60
CA VAL A 306 -0.14 0.27 -16.35
C VAL A 306 0.32 -1.19 -16.21
N PRO A 307 0.87 -1.59 -15.04
CA PRO A 307 1.32 -0.70 -13.97
C PRO A 307 2.51 0.15 -14.43
N GLU A 308 2.57 1.41 -14.02
CA GLU A 308 3.61 2.35 -14.50
C GLU A 308 4.98 2.07 -13.85
N PHE A 309 5.00 1.36 -12.72
CA PHE A 309 6.18 0.91 -12.01
C PHE A 309 5.95 -0.51 -11.49
N LEU A 310 7.04 -1.23 -11.22
CA LEU A 310 7.00 -2.42 -10.37
C LEU A 310 7.47 -2.11 -8.95
N LEU A 311 8.35 -1.13 -8.75
CA LEU A 311 8.80 -0.74 -7.43
C LEU A 311 9.04 0.76 -7.40
N THR A 312 8.33 1.48 -6.54
CA THR A 312 8.54 2.91 -6.30
C THR A 312 8.34 3.28 -4.84
N THR A 313 8.70 4.51 -4.49
CA THR A 313 8.43 5.13 -3.19
C THR A 313 7.27 6.10 -3.28
N ALA A 314 6.51 6.25 -2.19
CA ALA A 314 5.60 7.37 -1.99
C ALA A 314 5.97 8.13 -0.70
N GLY A 315 5.78 9.45 -0.73
CA GLY A 315 6.13 10.42 0.30
C GLY A 315 5.12 10.50 1.43
N THR A 316 3.82 10.50 1.10
CA THR A 316 2.74 10.72 2.08
C THR A 316 1.55 9.79 1.86
N VAL A 317 0.64 9.74 2.85
CA VAL A 317 -0.62 9.00 2.75
C VAL A 317 -1.48 9.54 1.61
N GLU A 318 -1.50 10.86 1.42
CA GLU A 318 -2.27 11.53 0.37
C GLU A 318 -1.81 11.09 -1.02
N GLU A 319 -0.50 10.97 -1.22
CA GLU A 319 0.10 10.54 -2.49
C GLU A 319 -0.15 9.05 -2.77
N VAL A 320 0.01 8.19 -1.77
CA VAL A 320 -0.05 6.74 -1.99
C VAL A 320 -1.47 6.24 -2.31
N MET A 321 -2.51 6.94 -1.85
CA MET A 321 -3.92 6.57 -2.06
C MET A 321 -4.29 6.44 -3.55
N PRO A 322 -4.16 7.49 -4.39
CA PRO A 322 -4.41 7.37 -5.82
C PRO A 322 -3.39 6.45 -6.52
N MET A 323 -2.15 6.35 -6.04
CA MET A 323 -1.16 5.43 -6.61
C MET A 323 -1.59 3.96 -6.47
N ILE A 324 -2.13 3.55 -5.32
CA ILE A 324 -2.66 2.19 -5.12
C ILE A 324 -3.78 1.90 -6.12
N ALA A 325 -4.72 2.83 -6.28
CA ALA A 325 -5.84 2.65 -7.20
C ALA A 325 -5.39 2.55 -8.66
N LYS A 326 -4.51 3.47 -9.10
CA LYS A 326 -3.93 3.47 -10.45
C LYS A 326 -3.22 2.16 -10.75
N ASN A 327 -2.41 1.66 -9.82
CA ASN A 327 -1.62 0.44 -10.01
C ASN A 327 -2.44 -0.86 -9.94
N CYS A 328 -3.75 -0.77 -9.73
CA CYS A 328 -4.66 -1.90 -9.91
C CYS A 328 -5.31 -1.92 -11.30
N ILE A 329 -5.19 -0.87 -12.12
CA ILE A 329 -5.65 -0.87 -13.52
C ILE A 329 -4.81 -1.87 -14.32
N ARG A 330 -5.46 -2.63 -15.22
CA ARG A 330 -4.79 -3.62 -16.07
C ARG A 330 -5.24 -3.49 -17.52
N PRO A 331 -4.38 -3.83 -18.50
CA PRO A 331 -4.75 -3.80 -19.91
C PRO A 331 -6.08 -4.52 -20.21
N SER A 332 -6.29 -5.66 -19.55
CA SER A 332 -7.41 -6.57 -19.81
C SER A 332 -8.70 -6.29 -19.04
N ASP A 333 -8.78 -5.19 -18.28
CA ASP A 333 -10.03 -4.83 -17.58
C ASP A 333 -11.19 -4.78 -18.57
N ASN A 334 -12.38 -5.30 -18.22
CA ASN A 334 -13.56 -5.04 -19.05
C ASN A 334 -14.05 -3.59 -18.85
N ASN A 335 -15.06 -3.16 -19.61
CA ASN A 335 -15.55 -1.78 -19.51
C ASN A 335 -16.03 -1.42 -18.10
N MET A 336 -16.79 -2.32 -17.46
CA MET A 336 -17.30 -2.09 -16.10
C MET A 336 -16.16 -2.01 -15.06
N GLY A 337 -15.17 -2.91 -15.16
CA GLY A 337 -14.03 -2.93 -14.27
C GLY A 337 -13.13 -1.72 -14.44
N ARG A 338 -12.85 -1.32 -15.68
CA ARG A 338 -12.12 -0.09 -15.97
C ARG A 338 -12.84 1.13 -15.44
N MET A 339 -14.16 1.22 -15.64
CA MET A 339 -15.00 2.28 -15.07
C MET A 339 -14.88 2.36 -13.54
N ILE A 340 -14.95 1.23 -12.84
CA ILE A 340 -14.81 1.18 -11.38
C ILE A 340 -13.43 1.66 -10.95
N LYS A 341 -12.36 1.13 -11.57
CA LYS A 341 -10.98 1.50 -11.22
C LYS A 341 -10.66 2.96 -11.53
N LEU A 342 -11.13 3.48 -12.68
CA LEU A 342 -11.01 4.89 -13.03
C LEU A 342 -11.80 5.79 -12.07
N THR A 343 -12.99 5.36 -11.65
CA THR A 343 -13.77 6.09 -10.63
C THR A 343 -12.96 6.26 -9.35
N HIS A 344 -12.40 5.16 -8.82
CA HIS A 344 -11.58 5.23 -7.62
C HIS A 344 -10.31 6.05 -7.80
N TYR A 345 -9.59 5.89 -8.91
CA TYR A 345 -8.38 6.66 -9.18
C TYR A 345 -8.66 8.17 -9.23
N ILE A 346 -9.67 8.59 -10.00
CA ILE A 346 -10.05 10.00 -10.15
C ILE A 346 -10.55 10.57 -8.81
N GLU A 347 -11.39 9.84 -8.08
CA GLU A 347 -11.91 10.30 -6.79
C GLU A 347 -10.84 10.41 -5.73
N LEU A 348 -9.92 9.45 -5.64
CA LEU A 348 -8.81 9.49 -4.68
C LEU A 348 -7.86 10.64 -5.00
N SER A 349 -7.54 10.87 -6.28
CA SER A 349 -6.74 12.02 -6.70
C SER A 349 -7.43 13.34 -6.34
N LYS A 350 -8.72 13.50 -6.65
CA LYS A 350 -9.47 14.71 -6.29
C LYS A 350 -9.58 14.89 -4.77
N LYS A 351 -9.75 13.80 -4.00
CA LYS A 351 -9.89 13.85 -2.53
C LYS A 351 -8.58 14.20 -1.82
N TYR A 352 -7.47 13.59 -2.22
CA TYR A 352 -6.21 13.67 -1.49
C TYR A 352 -5.20 14.64 -2.12
N LEU A 353 -5.24 14.83 -3.44
CA LEU A 353 -4.34 15.72 -4.18
C LEU A 353 -5.04 16.97 -4.72
N GLY A 354 -6.37 17.07 -4.61
CA GLY A 354 -7.14 18.23 -5.07
C GLY A 354 -7.22 18.39 -6.60
N VAL A 355 -6.68 17.44 -7.37
CA VAL A 355 -6.54 17.56 -8.83
C VAL A 355 -7.17 16.37 -9.56
N LEU A 356 -7.67 16.62 -10.77
CA LEU A 356 -7.95 15.55 -11.73
C LEU A 356 -6.59 14.98 -12.18
N PRO A 357 -6.37 13.65 -12.13
CA PRO A 357 -5.08 13.11 -12.53
C PRO A 357 -4.83 13.39 -14.01
N GLU A 358 -3.69 13.97 -14.36
CA GLU A 358 -3.42 14.48 -15.72
C GLU A 358 -3.51 13.39 -16.80
N ASP A 359 -3.16 12.15 -16.46
CA ASP A 359 -3.07 11.02 -17.39
C ASP A 359 -4.32 10.13 -17.42
N TRP A 360 -5.43 10.54 -16.78
CA TRP A 360 -6.64 9.72 -16.66
C TRP A 360 -7.20 9.26 -18.02
N HIS A 361 -7.07 10.11 -19.04
CA HIS A 361 -7.56 9.88 -20.41
C HIS A 361 -6.83 8.70 -21.10
N ASN A 362 -5.58 8.41 -20.71
CA ASN A 362 -4.79 7.31 -21.26
C ASN A 362 -5.39 5.92 -20.94
N PHE A 363 -6.30 5.84 -19.98
CA PHE A 363 -6.94 4.59 -19.57
C PHE A 363 -8.35 4.41 -20.15
N VAL A 364 -8.81 5.33 -21.00
CA VAL A 364 -10.14 5.32 -21.62
C VAL A 364 -10.05 4.72 -23.03
N ARG A 365 -10.78 3.64 -23.27
CA ARG A 365 -10.88 2.97 -24.59
C ARG A 365 -12.21 3.21 -25.28
N SER A 366 -13.24 3.52 -24.49
CA SER A 366 -14.59 3.87 -24.94
C SER A 366 -15.31 4.67 -23.86
N GLU A 367 -16.46 5.26 -24.19
CA GLU A 367 -17.32 5.99 -23.23
C GLU A 367 -17.77 5.13 -22.03
N GLN A 368 -17.75 3.81 -22.19
CA GLN A 368 -18.16 2.86 -21.16
C GLN A 368 -17.10 2.70 -20.06
N ASP A 369 -15.85 3.07 -20.32
CA ASP A 369 -14.78 3.11 -19.32
C ASP A 369 -14.92 4.36 -18.41
N LEU A 370 -15.74 5.35 -18.78
CA LEU A 370 -15.89 6.58 -18.02
C LEU A 370 -16.81 6.41 -16.80
N PRO A 371 -16.43 6.94 -15.62
CA PRO A 371 -17.27 6.99 -14.43
C PRO A 371 -18.68 7.50 -14.73
N LEU A 372 -19.70 6.68 -14.48
CA LEU A 372 -21.08 6.96 -14.87
C LEU A 372 -21.57 8.33 -14.37
N ALA A 373 -21.28 8.68 -13.13
CA ALA A 373 -21.72 9.93 -12.50
C ALA A 373 -21.06 11.20 -13.07
N LYS A 374 -19.89 11.06 -13.71
CA LYS A 374 -19.10 12.19 -14.25
C LYS A 374 -18.88 12.08 -15.75
N ARG A 375 -19.60 11.20 -16.44
CA ARG A 375 -19.36 10.89 -17.86
C ARG A 375 -19.43 12.13 -18.73
N ASP A 376 -20.46 12.96 -18.57
CA ASP A 376 -20.65 14.16 -19.39
C ASP A 376 -19.53 15.20 -19.15
N GLU A 377 -19.11 15.40 -17.90
CA GLU A 377 -17.96 16.25 -17.53
C GLU A 377 -16.69 15.76 -18.22
N LEU A 378 -16.41 14.46 -18.12
CA LEU A 378 -15.19 13.85 -18.64
C LEU A 378 -15.18 13.80 -20.18
N LEU A 379 -16.31 13.55 -20.85
CA LEU A 379 -16.42 13.63 -22.31
C LEU A 379 -16.12 15.05 -22.80
N ASN A 380 -16.57 16.08 -22.08
CA ASN A 380 -16.32 17.48 -22.41
C ASN A 380 -14.82 17.82 -22.32
N ILE A 381 -14.14 17.29 -21.29
CA ILE A 381 -12.69 17.42 -21.14
C ILE A 381 -11.95 16.72 -22.28
N LEU A 382 -12.35 15.49 -22.66
CA LEU A 382 -11.74 14.77 -23.79
C LEU A 382 -11.86 15.54 -25.10
N GLU A 383 -13.03 16.13 -25.39
CA GLU A 383 -13.23 16.94 -26.59
C GLU A 383 -12.39 18.23 -26.55
N LYS A 384 -12.45 18.99 -25.45
CA LYS A 384 -11.82 20.32 -25.37
C LYS A 384 -10.31 20.31 -25.19
N GLU A 385 -9.79 19.40 -24.36
CA GLU A 385 -8.39 19.40 -23.94
C GLU A 385 -7.55 18.36 -24.69
N HIS A 386 -8.18 17.27 -25.14
CA HIS A 386 -7.50 16.18 -25.83
C HIS A 386 -7.88 16.03 -27.31
N GLY A 387 -8.83 16.84 -27.81
CA GLY A 387 -9.22 16.87 -29.21
C GLY A 387 -9.96 15.62 -29.70
N TRP A 388 -10.64 14.89 -28.79
CA TRP A 388 -11.40 13.69 -29.16
C TRP A 388 -12.73 14.05 -29.82
N GLU A 389 -13.16 13.26 -30.79
CA GLU A 389 -14.44 13.47 -31.47
C GLU A 389 -15.56 12.73 -30.73
N ILE A 390 -16.60 13.46 -30.29
CA ILE A 390 -17.71 12.92 -29.50
C ILE A 390 -19.05 13.05 -30.26
N ASP A 391 -19.79 11.94 -30.38
CA ASP A 391 -21.21 11.95 -30.77
C ASP A 391 -22.02 12.34 -29.52
N TRP A 392 -22.36 13.62 -29.36
CA TRP A 392 -23.08 14.12 -28.18
C TRP A 392 -24.53 13.64 -28.11
N ASP A 393 -25.17 13.30 -29.23
CA ASP A 393 -26.53 12.77 -29.25
C ASP A 393 -26.56 11.37 -28.61
N LYS A 394 -25.54 10.56 -28.87
CA LYS A 394 -25.40 9.21 -28.30
C LYS A 394 -24.47 9.15 -27.09
N LYS A 395 -23.77 10.24 -26.79
CA LYS A 395 -22.69 10.36 -25.79
C LYS A 395 -21.60 9.30 -25.99
N LYS A 396 -21.13 9.15 -27.23
CA LYS A 396 -20.14 8.13 -27.63
C LYS A 396 -18.86 8.75 -28.13
N ILE A 397 -17.75 8.05 -27.91
CA ILE A 397 -16.45 8.44 -28.44
C ILE A 397 -16.33 7.89 -29.87
N ILE A 398 -16.11 8.77 -30.84
CA ILE A 398 -15.95 8.43 -32.26
C ILE A 398 -14.48 8.15 -32.56
N SER A 399 -13.59 9.04 -32.14
CA SER A 399 -12.14 8.94 -32.33
C SER A 399 -11.39 9.60 -31.17
N GLY A 400 -10.12 9.21 -30.96
CA GLY A 400 -9.30 9.72 -29.86
C GLY A 400 -8.49 8.64 -29.11
N PRO A 401 -9.12 7.57 -28.58
CA PRO A 401 -8.41 6.54 -27.82
C PRO A 401 -7.25 5.93 -28.61
N SER A 402 -6.06 5.90 -28.00
CA SER A 402 -4.88 5.22 -28.55
C SER A 402 -5.04 3.69 -28.54
N MET A 403 -5.86 3.17 -27.63
CA MET A 403 -6.22 1.76 -27.52
C MET A 403 -7.72 1.57 -27.77
N LYS A 404 -8.06 0.61 -28.64
CA LYS A 404 -9.45 0.17 -28.84
C LYS A 404 -9.81 -0.94 -27.86
N PHE A 405 -11.05 -0.94 -27.40
CA PHE A 405 -11.60 -2.05 -26.62
C PHE A 405 -11.89 -3.25 -27.54
N ASP A 406 -11.25 -4.38 -27.27
CA ASP A 406 -11.57 -5.68 -27.86
C ASP A 406 -11.59 -6.74 -26.74
N VAL A 407 -12.77 -7.30 -26.50
CA VAL A 407 -13.01 -8.31 -25.46
C VAL A 407 -12.23 -9.60 -25.68
N SER A 408 -11.81 -9.87 -26.91
CA SER A 408 -11.16 -11.12 -27.30
C SER A 408 -9.63 -11.04 -27.34
N VAL A 409 -9.05 -9.84 -27.26
CA VAL A 409 -7.60 -9.62 -27.20
C VAL A 409 -6.95 -10.42 -26.07
N GLN A 410 -5.80 -11.03 -26.39
CA GLN A 410 -5.00 -11.79 -25.44
C GLN A 410 -3.63 -11.12 -25.25
N PRO A 411 -3.55 -10.04 -24.46
CA PRO A 411 -2.30 -9.29 -24.32
C PRO A 411 -1.27 -10.13 -23.57
N THR A 412 -0.05 -10.20 -24.13
CA THR A 412 1.08 -10.92 -23.56
C THR A 412 2.40 -10.27 -23.96
N ASN A 413 3.37 -10.26 -23.05
CA ASN A 413 4.74 -9.86 -23.36
C ASN A 413 5.54 -11.02 -24.01
N LEU A 414 4.94 -12.20 -24.13
CA LEU A 414 5.63 -13.44 -24.51
C LEU A 414 5.25 -13.85 -25.92
N GLU A 415 6.15 -13.57 -26.86
CA GLU A 415 5.98 -13.91 -28.28
C GLU A 415 5.65 -15.40 -28.48
N ARG A 416 6.34 -16.28 -27.75
CA ARG A 416 6.14 -17.75 -27.76
C ARG A 416 4.74 -18.24 -27.42
N LEU A 417 3.87 -17.38 -26.86
CA LEU A 417 2.48 -17.70 -26.57
C LEU A 417 1.54 -17.35 -27.73
N CYS A 418 2.03 -16.67 -28.76
CA CYS A 418 1.25 -16.23 -29.90
C CYS A 418 1.01 -17.36 -30.90
N LYS A 419 -0.22 -17.47 -31.42
CA LYS A 419 -0.54 -18.45 -32.46
C LYS A 419 0.25 -18.15 -33.74
N GLY A 420 0.76 -19.21 -34.38
CA GLY A 420 1.47 -19.11 -35.66
C GLY A 420 2.98 -18.92 -35.52
N GLN A 421 3.52 -18.85 -34.30
CA GLN A 421 4.95 -18.92 -34.06
C GLN A 421 5.38 -20.36 -33.80
N GLU A 422 6.32 -20.86 -34.61
CA GLU A 422 7.06 -22.08 -34.30
C GLU A 422 8.07 -21.73 -33.18
N VAL A 423 7.97 -22.40 -32.04
CA VAL A 423 8.91 -22.25 -30.90
C VAL A 423 10.09 -23.19 -31.08
#